data_AF-A0ABD2P0I2-F1
#
_entry.id   AF-A0ABD2P0I2-F1
#
_cell.length_a   1.000
_cell.length_b   1.000
_cell.length_c   1.000
_cell.angle_alpha   90.00
_cell.angle_beta   90.00
_cell.angle_gamma   90.00
#
_symmetry.space_group_name_H-M   'P 1'
#
loop_
_entity.id
_entity.type
_entity.pdbx_description
1 polymer ?
#
loop_
_entity_poly.entity_id
_entity_poly.type
_entity_poly.pdbx_seq_one_letter_code
_entity_poly.pdbx_strand_id
1 'polypeptide(L)'
;MDPEAFLDIANQVVKLKMFPYFDIAHCALSALSVREDLGPGAQAFSRKHPLSCWLSYMLVVYAGGMLANGLLAEPILAPLKNTPQLVVATLTW
;
A
#
# COMPACT_ATOMS: atom_id res chain seq x y z
N MET A 1 20.04 -26.99 7.82
CA MET A 1 20.05 -26.13 6.63
C MET A 1 21.47 -25.69 6.42
N ASP A 2 22.04 -25.97 5.26
CA ASP A 2 23.39 -25.55 4.92
C ASP A 2 23.45 -24.00 4.91
N PRO A 3 24.42 -23.38 5.61
CA PRO A 3 24.49 -21.92 5.72
C PRO A 3 24.54 -21.20 4.37
N GLU A 4 25.19 -21.82 3.38
CA GLU A 4 25.23 -21.31 2.00
C GLU A 4 23.85 -21.29 1.35
N ALA A 5 23.07 -22.37 1.48
CA ALA A 5 21.72 -22.43 0.95
C ALA A 5 20.79 -21.40 1.62
N PHE A 6 20.96 -21.14 2.91
CA PHE A 6 20.22 -20.08 3.59
C PHE A 6 20.57 -18.68 3.07
N LEU A 7 21.87 -18.40 2.88
CA LEU A 7 22.34 -17.12 2.34
C LEU A 7 21.86 -16.90 0.91
N ASP A 8 21.83 -17.94 0.08
CA ASP A 8 21.32 -17.83 -1.29
C ASP A 8 19.82 -17.50 -1.31
N ILE A 9 19.01 -18.16 -0.49
CA ILE A 9 17.57 -17.87 -0.38
C ILE A 9 17.36 -16.44 0.12
N ALA A 10 18.08 -16.01 1.16
CA ALA A 10 17.98 -14.66 1.68
C ALA A 10 18.33 -13.61 0.60
N ASN A 11 19.39 -13.85 -0.17
CA ASN A 11 19.79 -12.99 -1.28
C ASN A 11 18.75 -12.93 -2.39
N GLN A 12 18.05 -14.04 -2.68
CA GLN A 12 16.96 -14.04 -3.65
C GLN A 12 15.76 -13.23 -3.16
N VAL A 13 15.35 -13.41 -1.90
CA VAL A 13 14.21 -12.69 -1.31
C VAL A 13 14.46 -11.17 -1.29
N VAL A 14 15.64 -10.73 -0.89
CA VAL A 14 15.99 -9.30 -0.84
C VAL A 14 15.99 -8.64 -2.22
N LYS A 15 16.32 -9.38 -3.27
CA LYS A 15 16.37 -8.88 -4.66
C LYS A 15 15.03 -8.99 -5.37
N LEU A 16 14.01 -9.50 -4.71
CA LEU A 16 12.72 -9.71 -5.33
C LEU A 16 12.06 -8.37 -5.64
N LYS A 17 11.60 -8.21 -6.89
CA LYS A 17 10.89 -6.99 -7.31
C LYS A 17 9.49 -7.00 -6.71
N MET A 18 9.19 -5.99 -5.90
CA MET A 18 7.88 -5.87 -5.25
C MET A 18 6.77 -5.48 -6.25
N PHE A 19 7.10 -4.62 -7.21
CA PHE A 19 6.17 -4.21 -8.26
C PHE A 19 6.04 -5.28 -9.36
N PRO A 20 4.82 -5.59 -9.85
CA PRO A 20 3.52 -5.10 -9.38
C PRO A 20 2.85 -6.03 -8.36
N TYR A 21 3.26 -7.30 -8.27
CA TYR A 21 2.46 -8.33 -7.60
C TYR A 21 2.38 -8.18 -6.08
N PHE A 22 3.51 -7.90 -5.43
CA PHE A 22 3.52 -7.68 -3.97
C PHE A 22 2.87 -6.34 -3.63
N ASP A 23 3.05 -5.33 -4.48
CA ASP A 23 2.37 -4.04 -4.35
C ASP A 23 0.84 -4.21 -4.43
N ILE A 24 0.33 -5.02 -5.38
CA ILE A 24 -1.10 -5.35 -5.48
C ILE A 24 -1.58 -6.09 -4.22
N ALA A 25 -0.80 -7.06 -3.71
CA ALA A 25 -1.17 -7.78 -2.50
C ALA A 25 -1.30 -6.84 -1.29
N HIS A 26 -0.32 -5.94 -1.09
CA HIS A 26 -0.37 -4.89 -0.06
C HIS A 26 -1.57 -3.96 -0.25
N CYS A 27 -1.82 -3.54 -1.49
CA CYS A 27 -2.94 -2.69 -1.87
C CYS A 27 -4.29 -3.36 -1.58
N ALA A 28 -4.45 -4.65 -1.88
CA ALA A 28 -5.69 -5.37 -1.64
C ALA A 28 -5.97 -5.58 -0.15
N LEU A 29 -4.94 -5.96 0.63
CA LEU A 29 -5.07 -6.09 2.09
C LEU A 29 -5.40 -4.74 2.75
N SER A 30 -4.80 -3.65 2.28
CA SER A 30 -5.12 -2.29 2.74
C SER A 30 -6.58 -1.92 2.42
N ALA A 31 -7.09 -2.29 1.24
CA ALA A 31 -8.47 -2.01 0.86
C ALA A 31 -9.47 -2.80 1.72
N LEU A 32 -9.16 -4.06 2.01
CA LEU A 32 -9.96 -4.92 2.89
C LEU A 32 -9.98 -4.37 4.31
N SER A 33 -8.84 -3.94 4.85
CA SER A 33 -8.76 -3.30 6.18
C SER A 33 -9.65 -2.05 6.26
N VAL A 34 -9.58 -1.15 5.28
CA VAL A 34 -10.44 0.05 5.25
C VAL A 34 -11.92 -0.32 5.14
N ARG A 35 -12.25 -1.36 4.37
CA ARG A 35 -13.63 -1.86 4.25
C ARG A 35 -14.14 -2.46 5.56
N GLU A 36 -13.30 -3.19 6.29
CA GLU A 36 -13.62 -3.77 7.60
C GLU A 36 -13.87 -2.67 8.64
N ASP A 37 -13.02 -1.64 8.68
CA ASP A 37 -13.16 -0.50 9.59
C ASP A 37 -14.43 0.33 9.32
N LEU A 38 -14.86 0.43 8.05
CA LEU A 38 -16.13 1.06 7.67
C LEU A 38 -17.37 0.23 8.07
N GLY A 39 -17.19 -1.05 8.37
CA GLY A 39 -18.24 -1.94 8.85
C GLY A 39 -19.43 -2.11 7.90
N PRO A 40 -20.66 -2.31 8.41
CA PRO A 40 -21.85 -2.59 7.60
C PRO A 40 -22.20 -1.48 6.58
N GLY A 41 -21.76 -0.26 6.83
CA GLY A 41 -22.01 0.91 5.98
C GLY A 41 -21.05 1.07 4.80
N ALA A 42 -20.02 0.21 4.68
CA ALA A 42 -18.92 0.40 3.74
C ALA A 42 -19.38 0.61 2.27
N GLN A 43 -20.34 -0.20 1.80
CA GLN A 43 -20.86 -0.08 0.43
C GLN A 43 -21.66 1.21 0.19
N ALA A 44 -22.45 1.65 1.17
CA ALA A 44 -23.20 2.89 1.06
C ALA A 44 -22.27 4.10 1.11
N PHE A 45 -21.27 4.06 1.99
CA PHE A 45 -20.26 5.11 2.14
C PHE A 45 -19.40 5.25 0.89
N SER A 46 -18.86 4.16 0.33
CA SER A 46 -17.98 4.22 -0.84
C SER A 46 -18.69 4.79 -2.07
N ARG A 47 -19.99 4.49 -2.25
CA ARG A 47 -20.81 5.02 -3.36
C ARG A 47 -21.23 6.48 -3.17
N LYS A 48 -21.48 6.91 -1.93
CA LYS A 48 -21.89 8.28 -1.62
C LYS A 48 -20.70 9.24 -1.53
N HIS A 49 -19.54 8.74 -1.10
CA HIS A 49 -18.33 9.52 -0.85
C HIS A 49 -17.08 8.88 -1.47
N PRO A 50 -17.03 8.68 -2.81
CA PRO A 50 -15.96 7.93 -3.46
C PRO A 50 -14.58 8.57 -3.26
N LEU A 51 -14.46 9.90 -3.31
CA LEU A 51 -13.19 10.59 -3.10
C LEU A 51 -12.69 10.47 -1.65
N SER A 52 -13.60 10.46 -0.68
CA SER A 52 -13.25 10.26 0.74
C SER A 52 -12.78 8.83 0.98
N CYS A 53 -13.50 7.86 0.42
CA CYS A 53 -13.13 6.44 0.48
C CYS A 53 -11.77 6.17 -0.18
N TRP A 54 -11.54 6.73 -1.37
CA TRP A 54 -10.25 6.64 -2.07
C TRP A 54 -9.12 7.27 -1.26
N LEU A 55 -9.33 8.46 -0.69
CA LEU A 55 -8.30 9.14 0.10
C LEU A 55 -7.96 8.36 1.38
N SER A 56 -8.96 7.87 2.12
CA SER A 56 -8.73 7.02 3.30
C SER A 56 -7.91 5.78 2.95
N TYR A 57 -8.22 5.15 1.82
CA TYR A 57 -7.46 4.02 1.31
C TYR A 57 -6.00 4.38 0.96
N MET A 58 -5.78 5.48 0.23
CA MET A 58 -4.44 5.95 -0.13
C MET A 58 -3.59 6.26 1.11
N LEU A 59 -4.19 6.83 2.15
CA LEU A 59 -3.51 7.10 3.42
C LEU A 59 -3.03 5.81 4.10
N VAL A 60 -3.78 4.70 4.00
CA VAL A 60 -3.36 3.40 4.54
C VAL A 60 -2.26 2.78 3.67
N VAL A 61 -2.40 2.79 2.35
CA VAL A 61 -1.40 2.22 1.42
C VAL A 61 -0.04 2.89 1.59
N TYR A 62 -0.02 4.23 1.68
CA TYR A 62 1.20 5.03 1.76
C TYR A 62 1.59 5.44 3.19
N ALA A 63 0.94 4.90 4.22
CA ALA A 63 1.12 5.30 5.62
C ALA A 63 2.60 5.34 6.04
N GLY A 64 3.35 4.29 5.71
CA GLY A 64 4.78 4.20 6.05
C GLY A 64 5.63 5.29 5.41
N GLY A 65 5.41 5.55 4.11
CA GLY A 65 6.13 6.61 3.38
C GLY A 65 5.76 8.01 3.87
N MET A 66 4.46 8.25 4.12
CA MET A 66 3.98 9.53 4.65
C MET A 66 4.52 9.80 6.07
N LEU A 67 4.53 8.78 6.94
CA LEU A 67 5.08 8.87 8.28
C LEU A 67 6.59 9.11 8.26
N ALA A 68 7.33 8.33 7.47
CA ALA A 68 8.78 8.50 7.33
C ALA A 68 9.13 9.91 6.85
N ASN A 69 8.42 10.42 5.83
CA ASN A 69 8.63 11.77 5.34
C ASN A 69 8.28 12.84 6.38
N GLY A 70 7.22 12.64 7.15
CA GLY A 70 6.88 13.53 8.26
C GLY A 70 7.99 13.59 9.32
N LEU A 71 8.60 12.45 9.66
CA LEU A 71 9.71 12.36 10.61
C LEU A 71 11.02 12.97 10.06
N LEU A 72 11.25 12.86 8.76
CA LEU A 72 12.43 13.39 8.07
C LEU A 72 12.26 14.85 7.61
N ALA A 73 11.14 15.49 7.91
CA ALA A 73 10.78 16.84 7.44
C ALA A 73 10.77 16.98 5.90
N GLU A 74 10.43 15.91 5.21
CA GLU A 74 10.22 15.87 3.77
C GLU A 74 8.74 16.10 3.42
N PRO A 75 8.40 16.39 2.14
CA PRO A 75 7.01 16.51 1.73
C PRO A 75 6.23 15.21 2.01
N ILE A 76 5.27 15.25 2.94
CA ILE A 76 4.47 14.09 3.38
C ILE A 76 3.78 13.40 2.21
N LEU A 77 3.33 14.17 1.22
CA LEU A 77 2.65 13.65 0.03
C LEU A 77 3.59 13.18 -1.09
N ALA A 78 4.92 13.17 -0.87
CA ALA A 78 5.86 12.72 -1.89
C ALA A 78 5.64 11.27 -2.37
N PRO A 79 5.15 10.30 -1.57
CA PRO A 79 4.86 8.96 -2.05
C PRO A 79 3.85 8.92 -3.22
N LEU A 80 2.94 9.90 -3.30
CA LEU A 80 1.96 9.99 -4.38
C LEU A 80 2.57 10.41 -5.73
N LYS A 81 3.84 10.82 -5.77
CA LYS A 81 4.53 11.17 -7.02
C LYS A 81 4.85 9.95 -7.89
N ASN A 82 4.83 8.74 -7.33
CA ASN A 82 5.07 7.51 -8.08
C ASN A 82 3.82 7.10 -8.86
N THR A 83 3.65 7.64 -10.07
CA THR A 83 2.45 7.42 -10.90
C THR A 83 2.14 5.95 -11.17
N PRO A 84 3.10 5.07 -11.53
CA PRO A 84 2.81 3.64 -11.69
C PRO A 84 2.20 2.98 -10.45
N GLN A 85 2.76 3.24 -9.26
CA GLN A 85 2.23 2.69 -8.01
C GLN A 85 0.87 3.30 -7.66
N LEU A 86 0.70 4.61 -7.88
CA LEU A 86 -0.57 5.29 -7.64
C LEU A 86 -1.69 4.72 -8.50
N VAL A 87 -1.40 4.40 -9.76
CA VAL A 87 -2.35 3.75 -10.67
C VAL A 87 -2.69 2.34 -10.18
N VAL A 88 -1.69 1.55 -9.79
CA VAL A 88 -1.93 0.20 -9.25
C VAL A 88 -2.80 0.24 -7.99
N ALA A 89 -2.50 1.13 -7.04
CA ALA A 89 -3.30 1.30 -5.84
C ALA A 89 -4.73 1.71 -6.19
N THR A 90 -4.90 2.71 -7.08
CA THR A 90 -6.23 3.20 -7.47
C THR A 90 -7.05 2.17 -8.25
N LEU A 91 -6.41 1.28 -9.02
CA LEU A 91 -7.09 0.18 -9.70
C LEU A 91 -7.45 -0.98 -8.77
N THR A 92 -6.72 -1.12 -7.65
CA THR A 92 -6.96 -2.19 -6.66
C THR A 92 -8.09 -1.81 -5.70
N TRP A 93 -8.25 -0.52 -5.41
CA TRP A 93 -9.39 0.06 -4.68
C TRP A 93 -10.69 -0.02 -5.50
#